data_AF-A0A1V2ZZX4-F1
#
_entry.id   AF-A0A1V2ZZX4-F1
#
_cell.length_a   1.000
_cell.length_b   1.000
_cell.length_c   1.000
_cell.angle_alpha   90.00
_cell.angle_beta   90.00
_cell.angle_gamma   90.00
#
_symmetry.space_group_name_H-M   'P 1'
#
loop_
_entity.id
_entity.type
_entity.pdbx_description
1 polymer ?
#
loop_
_entity_poly.entity_id
_entity_poly.type
_entity_poly.pdbx_seq_one_letter_code
_entity_poly.pdbx_strand_id
1 'polypeptide(L)'
;MSTEDLADLADGTLPPEAVTAHARSVAARWGEDRVLDDETELAAAERVRHDPLVDLPLLREDRMFIERCVVGRSDRHDLLTEYRRQWLAAADAEGSEIRRDNAARRAANAWLRSAAACSG
;
A
#
# COMPACT_ATOMS: atom_id res chain seq x y z
N MET A 1 16.18 27.54 20.64
CA MET A 1 17.53 26.99 20.80
C MET A 1 18.49 28.14 20.80
N SER A 2 19.21 28.31 21.91
CA SER A 2 20.30 29.28 22.05
C SER A 2 21.58 28.72 21.42
N THR A 3 22.55 29.59 21.15
CA THR A 3 23.90 29.25 20.69
C THR A 3 24.68 28.40 21.69
N GLU A 4 24.36 28.47 22.99
CA GLU A 4 24.94 27.60 24.02
C GLU A 4 24.46 26.15 23.86
N ASP A 5 23.17 25.92 23.56
CA ASP A 5 22.59 24.58 23.35
C ASP A 5 23.24 23.83 22.17
N LEU A 6 23.83 24.55 21.21
CA LEU A 6 24.52 24.01 20.03
C LEU A 6 25.95 23.53 20.33
N ALA A 7 26.62 24.13 21.32
CA ALA A 7 27.96 23.73 21.73
C ALA A 7 27.93 22.43 22.54
N ASP A 8 26.93 22.26 23.41
CA ASP A 8 26.75 21.07 24.23
C ASP A 8 26.37 19.82 23.41
N LEU A 9 25.70 20.01 22.28
CA LEU A 9 25.40 18.94 21.32
C LEU A 9 26.64 18.41 20.59
N ALA A 10 27.70 19.22 20.45
CA ALA A 10 28.92 18.86 19.75
C ALA A 10 29.93 18.10 20.63
N ASP A 11 29.84 18.23 21.96
CA ASP A 11 30.77 17.64 22.94
C ASP A 11 30.24 16.34 23.59
N GLY A 12 29.06 15.86 23.17
CA GLY A 12 28.51 14.55 23.57
C GLY A 12 28.12 14.42 25.05
N THR A 13 28.20 15.49 25.83
CA THR A 13 27.93 15.48 27.28
C THR A 13 26.68 16.31 27.58
N LEU A 14 25.51 15.84 27.13
CA LEU A 14 24.25 16.40 27.62
C LEU A 14 24.03 15.92 29.05
N PRO A 15 23.78 16.81 30.02
CA PRO A 15 23.46 16.38 31.36
C PRO A 15 22.11 15.62 31.35
N PRO A 16 21.93 14.63 32.24
CA PRO A 16 20.79 13.70 32.19
C PRO A 16 19.43 14.41 32.26
N GLU A 17 19.35 15.58 32.90
CA GLU A 17 18.15 16.43 32.90
C GLU A 17 17.81 17.00 31.52
N ALA A 18 18.82 17.35 30.70
CA ALA A 18 18.62 17.88 29.35
C ALA A 18 18.17 16.78 28.39
N VAL A 19 18.71 15.57 28.53
CA VAL A 19 18.25 14.38 27.79
C VAL A 19 16.79 14.07 28.17
N THR A 20 16.46 14.11 29.46
CA THR A 20 15.10 13.84 29.94
C THR A 20 14.11 14.92 29.48
N ALA A 21 14.52 16.19 29.48
CA ALA A 21 13.71 17.30 28.98
C ALA A 21 13.49 17.20 27.47
N HIS A 22 14.53 16.82 26.71
CA HIS A 22 14.42 16.57 25.29
C HIS A 22 13.49 15.40 24.98
N ALA A 23 13.65 14.26 25.68
CA ALA A 23 12.78 13.11 25.54
C ALA A 23 11.31 13.44 25.86
N ARG A 24 11.05 14.23 26.91
CA ARG A 24 9.70 14.68 27.26
C ARG A 24 9.11 15.62 26.19
N SER A 25 9.93 16.50 25.61
CA SER A 25 9.52 17.39 24.52
C SER A 25 9.19 16.62 23.24
N VAL A 26 10.01 15.62 22.89
CA VAL A 26 9.74 14.71 21.76
C VAL A 26 8.48 13.89 22.00
N ALA A 27 8.30 13.33 23.20
CA ALA A 27 7.09 12.58 23.56
C ALA A 27 5.83 13.46 23.54
N ALA A 28 5.91 14.71 24.00
CA ALA A 28 4.79 15.65 23.94
C ALA A 28 4.42 15.99 22.49
N ARG A 29 5.42 16.23 21.63
CA ARG A 29 5.22 16.46 20.19
C ARG A 29 4.61 15.24 19.49
N TRP A 30 5.02 14.03 19.85
CA TRP A 30 4.45 12.79 19.32
C TRP A 30 3.05 12.50 19.87
N GLY A 31 2.70 13.02 21.06
CA GLY A 31 1.34 13.00 21.58
C GLY A 31 0.39 13.99 20.87
N GLU A 32 0.92 15.07 20.30
CA GLU A 32 0.14 16.06 19.53
C GLU A 32 0.02 15.70 18.04
N ASP A 33 1.01 15.01 17.47
CA ASP A 33 1.02 14.57 16.08
C ASP A 33 0.40 13.16 15.98
N ARG A 34 -0.94 13.12 15.84
CA ARG A 34 -1.80 11.92 15.69
C ARG A 34 -1.05 10.68 15.18
N VAL A 35 -0.62 9.83 16.11
CA VAL A 35 -0.50 8.40 15.83
C VAL A 35 -1.93 7.96 15.54
N LEU A 36 -2.20 7.52 14.31
CA LEU A 36 -3.50 6.93 13.97
C LEU A 36 -3.60 5.61 14.76
N ASP A 37 -4.12 5.70 15.98
CA ASP A 37 -4.31 4.57 16.90
C ASP A 37 -5.31 3.54 16.36
N ASP A 38 -6.02 3.87 15.28
CA ASP A 38 -6.94 2.96 14.64
C ASP A 38 -6.19 2.13 13.58
N GLU A 39 -5.88 0.88 13.92
CA GLU A 39 -5.38 -0.13 12.98
C GLU A 39 -6.20 -0.17 11.68
N THR A 40 -7.49 0.20 11.76
CA THR A 40 -8.40 0.34 10.62
C THR A 40 -8.03 1.51 9.70
N GLU A 41 -7.69 2.68 10.25
CA GLU A 41 -7.27 3.86 9.49
C GLU A 41 -5.89 3.64 8.88
N LEU A 42 -4.98 2.97 9.60
CA LEU A 42 -3.68 2.58 9.07
C LEU A 42 -3.82 1.56 7.93
N ALA A 43 -4.68 0.54 8.10
CA ALA A 43 -4.97 -0.43 7.05
C ALA A 43 -5.64 0.22 5.83
N ALA A 44 -6.53 1.17 6.03
CA ALA A 44 -7.14 1.94 4.94
C ALA A 44 -6.09 2.79 4.20
N ALA A 45 -5.20 3.47 4.93
CA ALA A 45 -4.10 4.22 4.34
C ALA A 45 -3.12 3.31 3.58
N GLU A 46 -2.84 2.11 4.10
CA GLU A 46 -1.97 1.13 3.44
C GLU A 46 -2.61 0.56 2.17
N ARG A 47 -3.92 0.31 2.17
CA ARG A 47 -4.68 -0.06 0.95
C ARG A 47 -4.60 1.04 -0.11
N VAL A 48 -4.62 2.31 0.30
CA VAL A 48 -4.45 3.43 -0.64
C VAL A 48 -3.02 3.49 -1.20
N ARG A 49 -2.01 3.15 -0.40
CA ARG A 49 -0.60 3.15 -0.81
C ARG A 49 -0.23 1.98 -1.72
N HIS A 50 -0.78 0.79 -1.48
CA HIS A 50 -0.38 -0.42 -2.19
C HIS A 50 -1.22 -0.63 -3.45
N ASP A 51 -0.61 -0.49 -4.64
CA ASP A 51 -1.24 -0.87 -5.91
C ASP A 51 -1.30 -2.40 -6.03
N PRO A 52 -2.48 -3.06 -6.03
CA PRO A 52 -2.55 -4.52 -6.12
C PRO A 52 -2.05 -5.08 -7.46
N LEU A 53 -1.92 -4.24 -8.49
CA LEU A 53 -1.43 -4.64 -9.80
C LEU A 53 0.09 -4.54 -9.95
N VAL A 54 0.79 -4.08 -8.91
CA VAL A 54 2.25 -3.97 -8.93
C VAL A 54 2.90 -5.33 -9.22
N ASP A 55 3.93 -5.32 -10.05
CA ASP A 55 4.72 -6.47 -10.50
C ASP A 55 3.98 -7.51 -11.36
N LEU A 56 2.72 -7.28 -11.71
CA LEU A 56 2.04 -8.15 -12.67
C LEU A 56 2.46 -7.81 -14.12
N PRO A 57 2.80 -8.82 -14.96
CA PRO A 57 3.19 -8.62 -16.36
C PRO A 57 1.95 -8.33 -17.26
N LEU A 58 1.28 -7.22 -16.97
CA LEU A 58 0.08 -6.76 -17.68
C LEU A 58 0.46 -5.97 -18.93
N LEU A 59 -0.24 -6.25 -20.04
CA LEU A 59 -0.12 -5.44 -21.24
C LEU A 59 -0.85 -4.11 -21.05
N ARG A 60 -0.58 -3.16 -21.96
CA ARG A 60 -1.30 -1.90 -22.00
C ARG A 60 -2.80 -2.12 -22.20
N GLU A 61 -3.22 -3.09 -23.03
CA GLU A 61 -4.63 -3.40 -23.22
C GLU A 61 -5.29 -3.90 -21.94
N ASP A 62 -4.61 -4.74 -21.16
CA ASP A 62 -5.14 -5.24 -19.88
C ASP A 62 -5.37 -4.09 -18.90
N ARG A 63 -4.40 -3.17 -18.78
CA ARG A 63 -4.52 -2.00 -17.91
C ARG A 63 -5.71 -1.11 -18.30
N MET A 64 -5.91 -0.87 -19.59
CA MET A 64 -7.07 -0.12 -20.08
C MET A 64 -8.41 -0.82 -19.81
N PHE A 65 -8.44 -2.15 -19.96
CA PHE A 65 -9.62 -2.95 -19.65
C PHE A 65 -9.95 -2.91 -18.15
N ILE A 66 -8.96 -3.15 -17.30
CA ILE A 66 -9.12 -3.14 -15.84
C ILE A 66 -9.62 -1.78 -15.38
N GLU A 67 -8.98 -0.69 -15.81
CA GLU A 67 -9.38 0.68 -15.45
C GLU A 67 -10.84 0.95 -15.85
N ARG A 68 -11.25 0.55 -17.07
CA ARG A 68 -12.64 0.69 -17.51
C ARG A 68 -13.62 -0.08 -16.62
N CYS A 69 -13.23 -1.24 -16.09
CA CYS A 69 -14.09 -2.04 -15.21
C CYS A 69 -14.21 -1.47 -13.79
N VAL A 70 -13.21 -0.73 -13.31
CA VAL A 70 -13.14 -0.28 -11.91
C VAL A 70 -13.28 1.23 -11.73
N VAL A 71 -13.29 2.02 -12.81
CA VAL A 71 -13.43 3.47 -12.74
C VAL A 71 -14.72 3.88 -12.03
N GLY A 72 -14.62 4.79 -11.06
CA GLY A 72 -15.76 5.29 -10.29
C GLY A 72 -16.33 4.31 -9.25
N ARG A 73 -15.74 3.13 -9.08
CA ARG A 73 -16.19 2.14 -8.11
C ARG A 73 -15.56 2.35 -6.73
N SER A 74 -16.39 2.29 -5.68
CA SER A 74 -15.94 2.38 -4.28
C SER A 74 -15.17 1.14 -3.82
N ASP A 75 -15.48 -0.03 -4.38
CA ASP A 75 -14.85 -1.32 -4.10
C ASP A 75 -13.62 -1.60 -5.01
N ARG A 76 -13.07 -0.58 -5.69
CA ARG A 76 -11.94 -0.71 -6.62
C ARG A 76 -10.77 -1.49 -6.03
N HIS A 77 -10.33 -1.15 -4.82
CA HIS A 77 -9.17 -1.80 -4.22
C HIS A 77 -9.41 -3.30 -3.97
N ASP A 78 -10.60 -3.67 -3.53
CA ASP A 78 -10.98 -5.07 -3.27
C ASP A 78 -11.05 -5.86 -4.58
N LEU A 79 -11.62 -5.26 -5.64
CA LEU A 79 -11.65 -5.85 -6.98
C LEU A 79 -10.24 -6.09 -7.54
N LEU A 80 -9.32 -5.14 -7.37
CA LEU A 80 -7.95 -5.29 -7.84
C LEU A 80 -7.15 -6.30 -7.01
N THR A 81 -7.41 -6.38 -5.71
CA THR A 81 -6.82 -7.40 -4.84
C THR A 81 -7.26 -8.80 -5.25
N GLU A 82 -8.55 -8.98 -5.51
CA GLU A 82 -9.08 -10.26 -5.95
C GLU A 82 -8.64 -10.58 -7.40
N TYR A 83 -8.54 -9.58 -8.29
CA TYR A 83 -7.93 -9.73 -9.60
C TYR A 83 -6.51 -10.33 -9.51
N ARG A 84 -5.67 -9.79 -8.62
CA ARG A 84 -4.31 -10.30 -8.37
C ARG A 84 -4.34 -11.76 -7.93
N ARG A 85 -5.25 -12.13 -7.03
CA ARG A 85 -5.40 -13.52 -6.56
C ARG A 85 -5.77 -14.47 -7.70
N GLN A 86 -6.73 -14.09 -8.53
CA GLN A 86 -7.14 -14.89 -9.68
C GLN A 86 -6.00 -15.03 -10.70
N TRP A 87 -5.22 -13.95 -10.90
CA TRP A 87 -4.04 -13.98 -11.76
C TRP A 87 -3.01 -14.98 -11.24
N LEU A 88 -2.63 -14.88 -9.96
CA LEU A 88 -1.63 -15.76 -9.34
C LEU A 88 -2.07 -17.22 -9.35
N ALA A 89 -3.33 -17.50 -8.98
CA ALA A 89 -3.87 -18.85 -8.97
C ALA A 89 -3.82 -19.50 -10.37
N ALA A 90 -4.14 -18.74 -11.42
CA ALA A 90 -4.09 -19.24 -12.79
C ALA A 90 -2.65 -19.35 -13.33
N ALA A 91 -1.73 -18.50 -12.88
CA ALA A 91 -0.30 -18.62 -13.17
C ALA A 91 0.28 -19.90 -12.55
N ASP A 92 -0.04 -20.18 -11.29
CA ASP A 92 0.44 -21.35 -10.56
C ASP A 92 -0.13 -22.67 -11.13
N ALA A 93 -1.35 -22.62 -11.67
CA ALA A 93 -1.98 -23.78 -12.31
C ALA A 93 -1.44 -24.08 -13.73
N GLU A 94 -0.77 -23.13 -14.39
CA GLU A 94 -0.26 -23.32 -15.75
C GLU A 94 1.15 -23.90 -15.74
N GLY A 95 1.27 -25.17 -16.14
CA GLY A 95 2.54 -25.89 -16.20
C GLY A 95 3.50 -25.42 -17.30
N SER A 96 3.02 -24.66 -18.30
CA SER A 96 3.88 -24.12 -19.35
C SER A 96 4.29 -22.69 -19.05
N GLU A 97 5.59 -22.46 -18.82
CA GLU A 97 6.13 -21.13 -18.52
C GLU A 97 5.79 -20.08 -19.60
N ILE A 98 5.86 -20.47 -20.87
CA ILE A 98 5.55 -19.60 -22.02
C ILE A 98 4.08 -19.14 -22.02
N ARG A 99 3.17 -19.94 -21.45
CA ARG A 99 1.72 -19.67 -21.46
C ARG A 99 1.23 -19.08 -20.14
N ARG A 100 2.03 -19.16 -19.07
CA ARG A 100 1.71 -18.75 -17.70
C ARG A 100 1.02 -17.39 -17.65
N ASP A 101 1.69 -16.35 -18.13
CA ASP A 101 1.15 -14.98 -18.07
C ASP A 101 -0.12 -14.80 -18.90
N ASN A 102 -0.21 -15.48 -20.05
CA ASN A 102 -1.39 -15.38 -20.91
C ASN A 102 -2.60 -16.09 -20.29
N ALA A 103 -2.38 -17.28 -19.70
CA ALA A 103 -3.40 -18.00 -18.95
C ALA A 103 -3.89 -17.18 -17.75
N ALA A 104 -2.95 -16.62 -16.98
CA ALA A 104 -3.22 -15.79 -15.82
C ALA A 104 -4.04 -14.54 -16.17
N ARG A 105 -3.63 -13.78 -17.18
CA ARG A 105 -4.38 -12.61 -17.68
C ARG A 105 -5.78 -12.98 -18.16
N ARG A 106 -5.93 -14.09 -18.91
CA ARG A 106 -7.24 -14.54 -19.39
C ARG A 106 -8.17 -14.88 -18.24
N ALA A 107 -7.70 -15.63 -17.25
CA ALA A 107 -8.49 -16.02 -16.09
C ALA A 107 -8.93 -14.79 -15.27
N ALA A 108 -7.97 -13.92 -14.92
CA ALA A 108 -8.25 -12.73 -14.14
C ALA A 108 -9.19 -11.74 -14.88
N ASN A 109 -8.99 -11.53 -16.19
CA ASN A 109 -9.88 -10.68 -17.00
C ASN A 109 -11.28 -11.28 -17.15
N ALA A 110 -11.41 -12.62 -17.23
CA ALA A 110 -12.70 -13.29 -17.27
C ALA A 110 -13.46 -13.11 -15.95
N TRP A 111 -12.78 -13.32 -14.82
CA TRP A 111 -13.33 -13.08 -13.50
C TRP A 111 -13.77 -11.61 -13.31
N LEU A 112 -12.91 -10.65 -13.66
CA LEU A 112 -13.22 -9.22 -13.49
C LEU A 112 -14.42 -8.79 -14.32
N ARG A 113 -14.58 -9.36 -15.53
CA ARG A 113 -15.75 -9.11 -16.37
C ARG A 113 -17.04 -9.55 -15.69
N SER A 114 -17.04 -10.74 -15.08
CA SER A 114 -18.21 -11.26 -14.35
C SER A 114 -18.48 -10.44 -13.09
N ALA A 115 -17.44 -10.10 -12.32
CA ALA A 115 -17.57 -9.29 -11.10
C ALA A 115 -18.10 -7.88 -11.41
N ALA A 116 -17.59 -7.24 -12.48
CA ALA A 116 -18.02 -5.91 -12.89
C ALA A 116 -19.45 -5.88 -13.45
N ALA A 117 -19.88 -6.94 -14.14
CA ALA A 117 -21.22 -7.04 -14.71
C ALA A 117 -22.33 -7.23 -13.67
N CYS A 118 -22.03 -7.83 -12.50
CA CYS A 118 -23.01 -8.07 -11.44
C CYS A 118 -23.24 -6.87 -10.51
N SER A 119 -22.66 -5.71 -10.81
CA SER A 119 -22.76 -4.50 -9.96
C SER A 119 -23.52 -3.35 -10.61
N GLY A 120 -24.28 -3.64 -11.67
CA GLY A 120 -25.16 -2.70 -12.38
C GLY A 120 -26.62 -3.00 -12.13
#